data_AF-A0A6M0BYT1-F1
#
_entry.id   AF-A0A6M0BYT1-F1
#
_cell.length_a   1.000
_cell.length_b   1.000
_cell.length_c   1.000
_cell.angle_alpha   90.00
_cell.angle_beta   90.00
_cell.angle_gamma   90.00
#
_symmetry.space_group_name_H-M   'P 1'
#
loop_
_entity.id
_entity.type
_entity.pdbx_description
1 polymer ?
#
loop_
_entity_poly.entity_id
_entity_poly.type
_entity_poly.pdbx_seq_one_letter_code
_entity_poly.pdbx_strand_id
1 'polypeptide(L)'
;MTQEFHISITPLGEDEYFVRTEKVPIGGLVAEEIVEWPIEQWLAQARHLFRDPLLDLLEGKSNAQVVIPSQVVARSGEVVSPSLVALGQEMYQELFKDTLRDSWSCAQGIAHNRGEVLQLRLGTKDRR
;
A
#
# COMPACT_ATOMS: atom_id res chain seq x y z
N MET A 1 -9.00 12.84 22.09
CA MET A 1 -8.52 11.46 22.33
C MET A 1 -8.24 10.82 20.98
N THR A 2 -7.37 9.80 20.91
CA THR A 2 -6.97 9.13 19.67
C THR A 2 -7.30 7.65 19.75
N GLN A 3 -7.93 7.11 18.71
CA GLN A 3 -8.10 5.68 18.52
C GLN A 3 -6.98 5.13 17.66
N GLU A 4 -6.63 3.88 17.87
CA GLU A 4 -5.58 3.21 17.12
C GLU A 4 -6.16 2.01 16.35
N PHE A 5 -5.72 1.87 15.11
CA PHE A 5 -6.02 0.75 14.22
C PHE A 5 -4.69 0.13 13.79
N HIS A 6 -4.36 -1.04 14.33
CA HIS A 6 -3.09 -1.70 14.08
C HIS A 6 -3.29 -2.88 13.14
N ILE A 7 -2.52 -2.88 12.06
CA ILE A 7 -2.40 -4.00 11.12
C ILE A 7 -1.02 -4.63 11.34
N SER A 8 -0.98 -5.95 11.51
CA SER A 8 0.26 -6.71 11.46
C SER A 8 0.33 -7.53 10.18
N ILE A 9 1.50 -7.51 9.55
CA ILE A 9 1.82 -8.29 8.34
C ILE A 9 2.89 -9.32 8.71
N THR A 10 2.64 -10.59 8.39
CA THR A 10 3.57 -11.70 8.61
C THR A 10 3.86 -12.37 7.26
N PRO A 11 5.12 -12.46 6.82
CA PRO A 11 5.44 -13.19 5.59
C PRO A 11 5.18 -14.69 5.76
N LEU A 12 4.55 -15.30 4.77
CA LEU A 12 4.29 -16.75 4.69
C LEU A 12 5.12 -17.42 3.58
N GLY A 13 5.36 -16.73 2.47
CA GLY A 13 6.12 -17.20 1.30
C GLY A 13 6.89 -16.08 0.59
N GLU A 14 7.16 -16.24 -0.71
CA GLU A 14 7.85 -15.20 -1.52
C GLU A 14 6.98 -13.93 -1.67
N ASP A 15 5.73 -14.09 -2.12
CA ASP A 15 4.79 -12.99 -2.29
C ASP A 15 3.51 -13.16 -1.44
N GLU A 16 3.46 -14.16 -0.56
CA GLU A 16 2.30 -14.45 0.27
C GLU A 16 2.48 -13.91 1.71
N TYR A 17 1.47 -13.18 2.18
CA TYR A 17 1.48 -12.51 3.47
C TYR A 17 0.20 -12.79 4.25
N PHE A 18 0.33 -13.05 5.54
CA PHE A 18 -0.79 -13.07 6.48
C PHE A 18 -0.95 -11.70 7.12
N VAL A 19 -2.13 -11.11 6.93
CA VAL A 19 -2.45 -9.76 7.39
C VAL A 19 -3.59 -9.86 8.37
N ARG A 20 -3.45 -9.18 9.52
CA ARG A 20 -4.50 -9.14 10.53
C ARG A 20 -4.56 -7.82 11.29
N THR A 21 -5.73 -7.52 11.81
CA THR A 21 -5.90 -6.41 12.75
C THR A 21 -5.53 -6.83 14.17
N GLU A 22 -4.53 -6.19 14.76
CA GLU A 22 -4.07 -6.44 16.15
C GLU A 22 -4.81 -5.58 17.18
N LYS A 23 -5.18 -4.36 16.78
CA LYS A 23 -5.86 -3.39 17.64
C LYS A 23 -6.89 -2.66 16.83
N VAL A 24 -8.12 -2.66 17.29
CA VAL A 24 -9.23 -1.93 16.67
C VAL A 24 -9.95 -1.12 17.75
N PRO A 25 -10.64 -0.02 17.38
CA PRO A 25 -11.50 0.70 18.31
C PRO A 25 -12.53 -0.23 18.95
N ILE A 26 -12.95 0.06 20.19
CA ILE A 26 -13.96 -0.74 20.89
C ILE A 26 -15.25 -0.79 20.07
N GLY A 27 -15.66 -2.00 19.68
CA GLY A 27 -16.80 -2.27 18.79
C GLY A 27 -16.44 -2.40 17.30
N GLY A 28 -15.17 -2.30 16.95
CA GLY A 28 -14.66 -2.51 15.59
C GLY A 28 -14.60 -3.99 15.20
N LEU A 29 -14.53 -4.24 13.89
CA LEU A 29 -14.42 -5.59 13.34
C LEU A 29 -12.96 -6.03 13.31
N VAL A 30 -12.71 -7.30 13.64
CA VAL A 30 -11.40 -7.92 13.47
C VAL A 30 -11.35 -8.54 12.07
N ALA A 31 -10.25 -8.34 11.36
CA ALA A 31 -10.02 -8.92 10.04
C ALA A 31 -8.71 -9.72 10.04
N GLU A 32 -8.73 -10.86 9.36
CA GLU A 32 -7.60 -11.75 9.14
C GLU A 32 -7.69 -12.32 7.73
N GLU A 33 -6.64 -12.15 6.93
CA GLU A 33 -6.62 -12.60 5.54
C GLU A 33 -5.21 -12.96 5.08
N ILE A 34 -5.14 -13.84 4.08
CA ILE A 34 -3.91 -14.16 3.36
C ILE A 34 -3.99 -13.48 2.01
N VAL A 35 -2.95 -12.74 1.67
CA VAL A 35 -2.87 -11.91 0.47
C VAL A 35 -1.59 -12.19 -0.28
N GLU A 36 -1.66 -12.07 -1.59
CA GLU A 36 -0.51 -12.15 -2.48
C GLU A 36 -0.16 -10.73 -2.93
N TRP A 37 1.03 -10.24 -2.55
CA TRP A 37 1.47 -8.88 -2.84
C TRP A 37 2.82 -8.89 -3.55
N PRO A 38 2.93 -8.24 -4.72
CA PRO A 38 4.20 -8.15 -5.45
C PRO A 38 5.09 -7.05 -4.84
N ILE A 39 5.48 -7.20 -3.57
CA ILE A 39 6.19 -6.16 -2.79
C ILE A 39 7.50 -5.77 -3.48
N GLU A 40 8.24 -6.73 -4.02
CA GLU A 40 9.50 -6.44 -4.72
C GLU A 40 9.28 -5.59 -5.98
N GLN A 41 8.19 -5.83 -6.71
CA GLN A 41 7.82 -5.00 -7.86
C GLN A 41 7.44 -3.59 -7.43
N TRP A 42 6.64 -3.43 -6.39
CA TRP A 42 6.28 -2.12 -5.85
C TRP A 42 7.51 -1.35 -5.36
N LEU A 43 8.46 -2.02 -4.69
CA LEU A 43 9.71 -1.41 -4.26
C LEU A 43 10.59 -1.01 -5.46
N ALA A 44 10.67 -1.84 -6.50
CA ALA A 44 11.40 -1.50 -7.72
C ALA A 44 10.79 -0.29 -8.44
N GLN A 45 9.46 -0.24 -8.56
CA GLN A 45 8.74 0.90 -9.12
C GLN A 45 8.94 2.15 -8.28
N ALA A 46 8.77 2.07 -6.96
CA ALA A 46 9.02 3.20 -6.05
C ALA A 46 10.43 3.75 -6.21
N ARG A 47 11.46 2.90 -6.23
CA ARG A 47 12.87 3.32 -6.45
C ARG A 47 13.04 4.06 -7.77
N HIS A 48 12.38 3.61 -8.83
CA HIS A 48 12.44 4.28 -10.13
C HIS A 48 11.74 5.65 -10.09
N LEU A 49 10.56 5.73 -9.47
CA LEU A 49 9.77 6.96 -9.37
C LEU A 49 10.36 7.99 -8.41
N PHE A 50 11.11 7.55 -7.40
CA PHE A 50 11.84 8.41 -6.47
C PHE A 50 13.23 8.81 -6.97
N ARG A 51 13.73 8.25 -8.09
CA ARG A 51 15.02 8.71 -8.64
C ARG A 51 14.89 10.19 -8.97
N ASP A 52 15.85 10.95 -8.46
CA ASP A 52 15.97 12.37 -8.73
C ASP A 52 16.21 12.56 -10.24
N PRO A 53 15.38 13.34 -10.96
CA PRO A 53 15.62 13.63 -12.37
C PRO A 53 17.00 14.25 -12.63
N LEU A 54 17.63 14.88 -11.61
CA LEU A 54 18.99 15.38 -11.70
C LEU A 54 20.05 14.27 -11.70
N LEU A 55 19.80 13.15 -11.00
CA LEU A 55 20.71 11.99 -11.03
C LEU A 55 20.70 11.32 -12.40
N ASP A 56 19.54 11.23 -13.06
CA ASP A 56 19.47 10.66 -14.41
C ASP A 56 20.15 11.57 -15.46
N LEU A 57 20.13 12.90 -15.25
CA LEU A 57 20.89 13.86 -16.07
C LEU A 57 22.41 13.74 -15.84
N LEU A 58 22.83 13.54 -14.58
CA LEU A 58 24.25 13.38 -14.20
C LEU A 58 24.84 12.02 -14.60
N GLU A 59 24.04 10.95 -14.58
CA GLU A 59 24.45 9.61 -15.02
C GLU A 59 24.50 9.47 -16.56
N GLY A 60 24.12 10.51 -17.32
CA GLY A 60 24.17 10.49 -18.78
C GLY A 60 23.26 9.44 -19.43
N LYS A 61 22.31 8.88 -18.68
CA LYS A 61 21.35 7.87 -19.16
C LYS A 61 20.20 8.55 -19.90
N SER A 62 20.56 9.22 -20.98
CA SER A 62 19.61 9.56 -22.03
C SER A 62 19.36 8.29 -22.85
N ASN A 63 18.12 7.79 -22.84
CA ASN A 63 17.57 6.72 -23.69
C ASN A 63 17.82 5.24 -23.33
N ALA A 64 17.67 4.83 -22.06
CA ALA A 64 17.32 3.44 -21.78
C ALA A 64 15.80 3.31 -21.68
N GLN A 65 15.17 2.87 -22.78
CA GLN A 65 13.80 2.35 -22.80
C GLN A 65 13.75 1.11 -21.88
N VAL A 66 13.56 1.32 -20.58
CA VAL A 66 13.25 0.25 -19.64
C VAL A 66 11.76 -0.05 -19.85
N VAL A 67 11.48 -1.18 -20.48
CA VAL A 67 10.11 -1.69 -20.65
C VAL A 67 9.58 -2.07 -19.27
N ILE A 68 8.83 -1.15 -18.64
CA ILE A 68 8.08 -1.42 -17.41
C ILE A 68 6.74 -2.05 -17.84
N PRO A 69 6.37 -3.27 -17.39
CA PRO A 69 5.14 -3.95 -17.82
C PRO A 69 3.82 -3.33 -17.31
N SER A 70 3.82 -2.11 -16.76
CA SER A 70 2.65 -1.48 -16.15
C SER A 70 2.39 -0.11 -16.78
N GLN A 71 2.17 -0.08 -18.10
CA GLN A 71 1.62 1.10 -18.76
C GLN A 71 0.09 0.99 -18.77
N VAL A 72 -0.56 1.77 -17.91
CA VAL A 72 -2.03 1.91 -17.96
C VAL A 72 -2.35 2.82 -19.14
N VAL A 73 -2.80 2.24 -20.25
CA VAL A 73 -3.22 3.00 -21.43
C VAL A 73 -4.51 3.74 -21.11
N ALA A 74 -4.44 5.06 -20.94
CA ALA A 74 -5.64 5.89 -20.85
C ALA A 74 -6.40 5.83 -22.19
N ARG A 75 -7.74 5.93 -22.14
CA ARG A 75 -8.63 5.87 -23.33
C ARG A 75 -8.35 6.93 -24.41
N SER A 76 -7.42 7.84 -24.16
CA SER A 76 -6.89 8.86 -25.08
C SER A 76 -5.63 8.44 -25.87
N GLY A 77 -5.10 7.22 -25.65
CA GLY A 77 -3.86 6.77 -26.33
C GLY A 77 -2.57 7.39 -25.75
N GLU A 78 -2.68 8.09 -24.62
CA GLU A 78 -1.55 8.70 -23.93
C GLU A 78 -0.93 7.69 -22.95
N VAL A 79 0.37 7.44 -23.08
CA VAL A 79 1.14 6.59 -22.17
C VAL A 79 1.34 7.38 -20.87
N VAL A 80 0.44 7.19 -19.92
CA VAL A 80 0.59 7.79 -18.59
C VAL A 80 1.79 7.13 -17.92
N SER A 81 2.86 7.90 -17.73
CA SER A 81 4.01 7.45 -16.97
C SER A 81 3.54 7.01 -15.58
N PRO A 82 4.03 5.88 -15.05
CA PRO A 82 3.69 5.49 -13.68
C PRO A 82 4.01 6.67 -12.76
N SER A 83 3.07 7.04 -11.89
CA SER A 83 3.25 8.15 -10.95
C SER A 83 3.25 7.61 -9.53
N LEU A 84 3.92 8.32 -8.61
CA LEU A 84 3.88 7.96 -7.18
C LEU A 84 2.44 7.91 -6.64
N VAL A 85 1.55 8.73 -7.19
CA VAL A 85 0.13 8.73 -6.85
C VAL A 85 -0.54 7.43 -7.29
N ALA A 86 -0.28 6.97 -8.51
CA ALA A 86 -0.84 5.71 -9.01
C ALA A 86 -0.33 4.51 -8.21
N LEU A 87 0.97 4.45 -7.91
CA LEU A 87 1.54 3.39 -7.06
C LEU A 87 0.94 3.42 -5.65
N GLY A 88 0.78 4.61 -5.05
CA GLY A 88 0.14 4.74 -3.74
C GLY A 88 -1.33 4.29 -3.74
N GLN A 89 -2.06 4.55 -4.83
CA GLN A 89 -3.44 4.08 -5.01
C GLN A 89 -3.52 2.55 -5.11
N GLU A 90 -2.61 1.94 -5.87
CA GLU A 90 -2.52 0.48 -6.00
C GLU A 90 -2.25 -0.18 -4.63
N MET A 91 -1.22 0.30 -3.92
CA MET A 91 -0.90 -0.21 -2.58
C MET A 91 -2.06 -0.03 -1.58
N TYR A 92 -2.76 1.10 -1.65
CA TYR A 92 -3.94 1.34 -0.80
C TYR A 92 -5.07 0.35 -1.10
N GLN A 93 -5.34 0.07 -2.39
CA GLN A 93 -6.39 -0.86 -2.81
C GLN A 93 -6.08 -2.30 -2.41
N GLU A 94 -4.82 -2.72 -2.52
CA GLU A 94 -4.41 -4.06 -2.12
C GLU A 94 -4.30 -4.24 -0.60
N LEU A 95 -3.96 -3.19 0.15
CA LEU A 95 -3.94 -3.23 1.62
C LEU A 95 -5.36 -3.23 2.23
N PHE A 96 -6.27 -2.43 1.67
CA PHE A 96 -7.65 -2.31 2.16
C PHE A 96 -8.61 -3.01 1.19
N LYS A 97 -8.44 -4.32 1.08
CA LYS A 97 -9.31 -5.22 0.33
C LYS A 97 -10.21 -5.99 1.30
N ASP A 98 -11.28 -6.55 0.77
CA ASP A 98 -12.18 -7.50 1.45
C ASP A 98 -12.43 -7.18 2.94
N THR A 99 -11.95 -8.03 3.84
CA THR A 99 -12.27 -7.93 5.28
C THR A 99 -11.54 -6.77 5.96
N LEU A 100 -10.32 -6.45 5.53
CA LEU A 100 -9.58 -5.29 6.03
C LEU A 100 -10.26 -3.98 5.65
N ARG A 101 -10.86 -3.89 4.45
CA ARG A 101 -11.63 -2.71 4.02
C ARG A 101 -12.82 -2.45 4.93
N ASP A 102 -13.57 -3.50 5.25
CA ASP A 102 -14.77 -3.39 6.08
C ASP A 102 -14.39 -3.06 7.54
N SER A 103 -13.32 -3.68 8.05
CA SER A 103 -12.76 -3.37 9.37
C SER A 103 -12.29 -1.93 9.48
N TRP A 104 -11.54 -1.44 8.49
CA TRP A 104 -11.09 -0.05 8.42
C TRP A 104 -12.26 0.94 8.34
N SER A 105 -13.24 0.66 7.49
CA SER A 105 -14.45 1.50 7.34
C SER A 105 -15.25 1.58 8.65
N CYS A 106 -15.39 0.45 9.35
CA CYS A 106 -16.02 0.39 10.67
C CYS A 106 -15.26 1.23 11.71
N ALA A 107 -13.94 1.06 11.78
CA ALA A 107 -13.08 1.82 12.70
C ALA A 107 -13.15 3.34 12.44
N GLN A 108 -13.17 3.75 11.17
CA GLN A 108 -13.36 5.15 10.78
C GLN A 108 -14.72 5.68 11.24
N GLY A 109 -15.79 4.90 11.05
CA GLY A 109 -17.13 5.26 11.52
C GLY A 109 -17.18 5.44 13.04
N ILE A 110 -16.54 4.55 13.81
CA ILE A 110 -16.49 4.66 15.27
C ILE A 110 -15.74 5.92 15.70
N ALA A 111 -14.55 6.16 15.14
CA ALA A 111 -13.74 7.33 15.47
C ALA A 111 -14.47 8.63 15.12
N HIS A 112 -15.13 8.68 13.95
CA HIS A 112 -15.93 9.82 13.53
C HIS A 112 -17.08 10.10 14.50
N ASN A 113 -17.86 9.08 14.87
CA ASN A 113 -18.97 9.22 15.82
C ASN A 113 -18.51 9.69 17.21
N ARG A 114 -17.27 9.37 17.60
CA ARG A 114 -16.69 9.79 18.89
C ARG A 114 -15.96 11.14 18.83
N GLY A 115 -15.81 11.73 17.65
CA GLY A 115 -14.99 12.94 17.47
C GLY A 115 -13.51 12.70 17.77
N GLU A 116 -13.02 11.48 17.53
CA GLU A 116 -11.65 11.06 17.81
C GLU A 116 -10.85 10.89 16.52
N VAL A 117 -9.54 11.09 16.59
CA VAL A 117 -8.64 10.82 15.46
C VAL A 117 -8.33 9.33 15.42
N LEU A 118 -8.50 8.68 14.26
CA LEU A 118 -8.07 7.31 14.03
C LEU A 118 -6.65 7.28 13.47
N GLN A 119 -5.74 6.61 14.17
CA GLN A 119 -4.36 6.40 13.73
C GLN A 119 -4.19 5.00 13.15
N LEU A 120 -3.82 4.91 11.88
CA LEU A 120 -3.40 3.67 11.25
C LEU A 120 -1.95 3.38 11.62
N ARG A 121 -1.67 2.17 12.11
CA ARG A 121 -0.32 1.66 12.30
C ARG A 121 -0.15 0.36 11.55
N LEU A 122 0.91 0.28 10.75
CA LEU A 122 1.36 -0.94 10.11
C LEU A 122 2.60 -1.44 10.84
N GLY A 123 2.61 -2.72 11.18
CA GLY A 123 3.77 -3.39 11.75
C GLY A 123 4.04 -4.69 11.02
N THR A 124 5.31 -5.04 10.86
CA THR A 124 5.68 -6.39 10.44
C THR A 124 5.94 -7.24 11.68
N LYS A 125 5.44 -8.48 11.67
CA LYS A 125 5.72 -9.44 12.73
C LYS A 125 6.81 -10.37 12.22
N ASP A 126 8.01 -10.17 12.73
CA ASP A 126 9.15 -11.02 12.40
C ASP A 126 8.91 -12.42 12.98
N ARG A 127 9.14 -13.44 12.17
CA ARG A 127 8.99 -14.85 12.54
C ARG A 127 10.39 -15.37 12.89
N ARG A 128 10.96 -14.84 13.98
CA ARG A 128 12.23 -15.34 14.53
C ARG A 128 12.01 -16.62 15.34
#